data_AF-A0A1I1ZAX4-F1
#
_entry.id   AF-A0A1I1ZAX4-F1
#
_cell.length_a   1.000
_cell.length_b   1.000
_cell.length_c   1.000
_cell.angle_alpha   90.00
_cell.angle_beta   90.00
_cell.angle_gamma   90.00
#
_symmetry.space_group_name_H-M   'P 1'
#
loop_
_entity.id
_entity.type
_entity.pdbx_description
1 polymer ?
#
loop_
_entity_poly.entity_id
_entity_poly.type
_entity_poly.pdbx_seq_one_letter_code
_entity_poly.pdbx_strand_id
1 'polypeptide(L)'
;MTPVKELCNRKDDDCDGIVDNDFEREGATCTIGKGECKTSGVWKCNADGKGATCDAPAPAIKAEVCDGIDNDCDDKIDEDVPGTGVACQTGKVGVCAPGVMQCLGGRVQCVANVQPSQEICNNLDDDCNNVVDDRCLTADEAAKLKNK
;
A
#
# COMPACT_ATOMS: atom_id res chain seq x y z
N MET A 1 49.41 14.55 -16.27
CA MET A 1 48.08 15.04 -15.86
C MET A 1 48.05 15.06 -14.34
N THR A 2 47.55 16.14 -13.74
CA THR A 2 47.34 16.20 -12.28
C THR A 2 46.02 15.50 -11.98
N PRO A 3 45.98 14.51 -11.08
CA PRO A 3 44.74 13.88 -10.64
C PRO A 3 43.71 14.93 -10.23
N VAL A 4 42.51 14.84 -10.79
CA VAL A 4 41.35 15.61 -10.37
C VAL A 4 40.26 14.66 -9.92
N LYS A 5 39.21 15.18 -9.27
CA LYS A 5 38.06 14.35 -8.92
C LYS A 5 37.47 13.73 -10.18
N GLU A 6 37.11 12.45 -10.09
CA GLU A 6 36.40 11.72 -11.14
C GLU A 6 35.16 12.44 -11.65
N LEU A 7 35.02 12.43 -12.97
CA LEU A 7 33.80 12.78 -13.69
C LEU A 7 33.37 11.54 -14.46
N CYS A 8 32.06 11.30 -14.53
CA CYS A 8 31.47 10.24 -15.35
C CYS A 8 31.61 10.61 -16.83
N ASN A 9 32.81 10.48 -17.39
CA ASN A 9 33.18 10.95 -18.73
C ASN A 9 33.97 9.89 -19.52
N ARG A 10 34.04 8.66 -18.99
CA ARG A 10 34.76 7.50 -19.56
C ARG A 10 36.27 7.69 -19.59
N LYS A 11 36.82 8.51 -18.70
CA LYS A 11 38.25 8.67 -18.49
C LYS A 11 38.57 8.48 -17.02
N ASP A 12 39.83 8.16 -16.80
CA ASP A 12 40.44 8.05 -15.48
C ASP A 12 41.03 9.44 -15.17
N ASP A 13 40.22 10.28 -14.51
CA ASP A 13 40.52 11.68 -14.21
C ASP A 13 41.40 11.81 -12.94
N ASP A 14 41.32 10.84 -12.03
CA ASP A 14 42.15 10.73 -10.83
C ASP A 14 43.41 9.85 -11.01
N CYS A 15 43.54 9.19 -12.17
CA CYS A 15 44.68 8.36 -12.57
C CYS A 15 44.92 7.14 -11.64
N ASP A 16 43.88 6.60 -11.00
CA ASP A 16 43.98 5.43 -10.12
C ASP A 16 43.92 4.08 -10.87
N GLY A 17 43.68 4.12 -12.19
CA GLY A 17 43.58 2.96 -13.06
C GLY A 17 42.16 2.40 -13.22
N ILE A 18 41.14 3.05 -12.66
CA ILE A 18 39.73 2.65 -12.74
C ILE A 18 38.89 3.82 -13.23
N VAL A 19 38.38 3.69 -14.46
CA VAL A 19 37.52 4.71 -15.08
C VAL A 19 36.19 4.85 -14.33
N ASP A 20 35.80 6.11 -14.03
CA ASP A 20 34.52 6.53 -13.46
C ASP A 20 34.17 5.83 -12.11
N ASN A 21 35.15 5.56 -11.25
CA ASN A 21 35.00 4.70 -10.06
C ASN A 21 34.16 5.30 -8.89
N ASP A 22 33.92 6.62 -8.90
CA ASP A 22 33.09 7.37 -7.96
C ASP A 22 31.58 7.33 -8.31
N PHE A 23 31.23 6.67 -9.41
CA PHE A 23 29.87 6.59 -9.95
C PHE A 23 29.42 5.13 -10.07
N GLU A 24 28.10 4.89 -10.17
CA GLU A 24 27.64 3.56 -10.57
C GLU A 24 28.16 3.24 -11.98
N ARG A 25 28.84 2.09 -12.09
CA ARG A 25 29.52 1.64 -13.31
C ARG A 25 28.62 1.77 -14.53
N GLU A 26 29.06 2.56 -15.52
CA GLU A 26 28.34 2.70 -16.78
C GLU A 26 28.11 1.32 -17.44
N GLY A 27 26.86 1.07 -17.84
CA GLY A 27 26.45 -0.22 -18.42
C GLY A 27 26.18 -1.32 -17.39
N ALA A 28 26.42 -1.10 -16.09
CA ALA A 28 25.93 -2.01 -15.06
C ALA A 28 24.39 -1.93 -14.98
N THR A 29 23.77 -3.05 -14.67
CA THR A 29 22.31 -3.14 -14.53
C THR A 29 21.84 -2.35 -13.32
N CYS A 30 20.79 -1.56 -13.50
CA CYS A 30 20.08 -0.87 -12.44
C CYS A 30 18.62 -1.34 -12.40
N THR A 31 17.96 -1.19 -11.25
CA THR A 31 16.53 -1.48 -11.10
C THR A 31 15.89 -0.38 -10.27
N ILE A 32 14.80 0.18 -10.76
CA ILE A 32 13.99 1.18 -10.06
C ILE A 32 12.63 0.58 -9.69
N GLY A 33 11.92 1.22 -8.76
CA GLY A 33 10.62 0.75 -8.28
C GLY A 33 10.70 -0.36 -7.24
N LYS A 34 9.53 -0.78 -6.75
CA LYS A 34 9.34 -1.85 -5.75
C LYS A 34 8.30 -2.85 -6.27
N GLY A 35 8.27 -4.06 -5.71
CA GLY A 35 7.25 -5.06 -6.06
C GLY A 35 7.17 -5.34 -7.57
N GLU A 36 5.95 -5.36 -8.10
CA GLU A 36 5.63 -5.54 -9.53
C GLU A 36 5.98 -4.30 -10.39
N CYS A 37 6.19 -3.15 -9.76
CA CYS A 37 6.62 -1.90 -10.40
C CYS A 37 8.13 -1.84 -10.67
N LYS A 38 8.84 -2.97 -10.53
CA LYS A 38 10.26 -3.03 -10.84
C LYS A 38 10.51 -2.94 -12.34
N THR A 39 11.30 -1.96 -12.74
CA THR A 39 11.86 -1.90 -14.09
C THR A 39 13.37 -1.91 -14.04
N SER A 40 13.99 -2.50 -15.05
CA SER A 40 15.45 -2.59 -15.15
C SER A 40 15.96 -1.79 -16.34
N GLY A 41 17.16 -1.26 -16.18
CA GLY A 41 17.90 -0.54 -17.19
C GLY A 41 19.38 -0.66 -16.93
N VAL A 42 20.14 0.30 -17.44
CA VAL A 42 21.58 0.45 -17.21
C VAL A 42 21.90 1.84 -16.67
N TRP A 43 22.95 1.90 -15.87
CA TRP A 43 23.53 3.18 -15.47
C TRP A 43 24.16 3.88 -16.67
N LYS A 44 23.83 5.17 -16.84
CA LYS A 44 24.41 6.06 -17.85
C LYS A 44 24.93 7.32 -17.20
N CYS A 45 26.09 7.78 -17.64
CA CYS A 45 26.59 9.08 -17.25
C CYS A 45 25.65 10.19 -17.72
N ASN A 46 25.43 11.17 -16.84
CA ASN A 46 24.72 12.39 -17.18
C ASN A 46 25.53 13.19 -18.20
N ALA A 47 24.85 14.01 -19.01
CA ALA A 47 25.51 14.80 -20.06
C ALA A 47 26.55 15.80 -19.52
N ASP A 48 26.46 16.19 -18.24
CA ASP A 48 27.42 17.07 -17.57
C ASP A 48 28.62 16.33 -16.95
N GLY A 49 28.62 14.99 -16.98
CA GLY A 49 29.64 14.13 -16.40
C GLY A 49 29.72 14.16 -14.88
N LYS A 50 28.72 14.72 -14.18
CA LYS A 50 28.78 14.90 -12.71
C LYS A 50 27.95 13.89 -11.92
N GLY A 51 27.34 12.93 -12.61
CA GLY A 51 26.56 11.87 -12.01
C GLY A 51 26.19 10.79 -13.02
N ALA A 52 25.62 9.70 -12.53
CA ALA A 52 24.99 8.67 -13.34
C ALA A 52 23.49 8.63 -13.04
N THR A 53 22.69 8.25 -14.03
CA THR A 53 21.26 7.98 -13.90
C THR A 53 20.92 6.62 -14.48
N CYS A 54 19.96 5.95 -13.86
CA CYS A 54 19.42 4.70 -14.36
C CYS A 54 18.47 5.01 -15.52
N ASP A 55 18.70 4.42 -16.68
CA ASP A 55 17.85 4.61 -17.87
C ASP A 55 16.64 3.67 -17.93
N ALA A 56 16.34 2.99 -16.82
CA ALA A 56 15.18 2.12 -16.71
C ALA A 56 13.90 2.90 -17.07
N PRO A 57 13.03 2.35 -17.93
CA PRO A 57 11.78 3.00 -18.27
C PRO A 57 10.88 3.11 -17.04
N ALA A 58 9.97 4.08 -17.03
CA ALA A 58 8.91 4.12 -16.02
C ALA A 58 8.10 2.80 -16.02
N PRO A 59 7.64 2.32 -14.86
CA PRO A 59 6.83 1.11 -14.79
C PRO A 59 5.51 1.28 -15.54
N ALA A 60 4.98 0.16 -16.02
CA ALA A 60 3.68 0.14 -16.67
C ALA A 60 2.58 0.17 -15.60
N ILE A 61 1.88 1.29 -15.51
CA ILE A 61 0.77 1.47 -14.57
C ILE A 61 -0.48 0.73 -15.05
N LYS A 62 -1.24 0.17 -14.11
CA LYS A 62 -2.54 -0.46 -14.32
C LYS A 62 -3.49 0.02 -13.23
N ALA A 63 -4.79 -0.13 -13.46
CA ALA A 63 -5.76 0.15 -12.39
C ALA A 63 -5.59 -0.87 -11.27
N GLU A 64 -5.74 -0.40 -10.04
CA GLU A 64 -5.75 -1.22 -8.84
C GLU A 64 -6.84 -2.29 -8.91
N VAL A 65 -6.47 -3.49 -8.46
CA VAL A 65 -7.39 -4.59 -8.19
C VAL A 65 -7.03 -5.13 -6.83
N CYS A 66 -8.01 -5.67 -6.11
CA CYS A 66 -7.78 -6.20 -4.76
C CYS A 66 -6.99 -7.53 -4.82
N ASP A 67 -5.68 -7.45 -5.04
CA ASP A 67 -4.76 -8.58 -5.16
C ASP A 67 -3.55 -8.47 -4.20
N GLY A 68 -3.45 -7.39 -3.44
CA GLY A 68 -2.35 -7.13 -2.50
C GLY A 68 -1.09 -6.60 -3.18
N ILE A 69 -1.20 -6.12 -4.41
CA ILE A 69 -0.12 -5.58 -5.22
C ILE A 69 -0.42 -4.11 -5.54
N ASP A 70 0.64 -3.29 -5.50
CA ASP A 70 0.64 -1.94 -6.07
C ASP A 70 0.74 -2.05 -7.60
N ASN A 71 -0.39 -1.92 -8.29
CA ASN A 71 -0.52 -2.10 -9.73
C ASN A 71 -0.37 -0.79 -10.51
N ASP A 72 -0.60 0.35 -9.86
CA ASP A 72 -0.49 1.69 -10.44
C ASP A 72 0.84 2.40 -10.10
N CYS A 73 1.64 1.80 -9.23
CA CYS A 73 2.98 2.20 -8.83
C CYS A 73 3.05 3.51 -8.05
N ASP A 74 2.07 3.77 -7.18
CA ASP A 74 1.98 4.98 -6.35
C ASP A 74 2.47 4.82 -4.89
N ASP A 75 3.07 3.67 -4.56
CA ASP A 75 3.51 3.24 -3.22
C ASP A 75 2.35 2.93 -2.23
N LYS A 76 1.10 2.86 -2.68
CA LYS A 76 -0.04 2.30 -1.94
C LYS A 76 -0.45 0.96 -2.56
N ILE A 77 -1.16 0.17 -1.76
CA ILE A 77 -1.58 -1.18 -2.15
C ILE A 77 -3.09 -1.23 -2.04
N ASP A 78 -3.75 -1.70 -3.12
CA ASP A 78 -5.20 -1.91 -3.19
C ASP A 78 -6.02 -0.64 -2.86
N GLU A 79 -5.51 0.55 -3.15
CA GLU A 79 -6.27 1.81 -3.13
C GLU A 79 -7.15 1.94 -4.37
N ASP A 80 -8.18 2.81 -4.33
CA ASP A 80 -9.03 3.11 -5.50
C ASP A 80 -9.59 1.89 -6.28
N VAL A 81 -9.63 0.70 -5.64
CA VAL A 81 -10.06 -0.54 -6.26
C VAL A 81 -11.52 -0.41 -6.71
N PRO A 82 -11.83 -0.69 -7.98
CA PRO A 82 -13.19 -0.60 -8.49
C PRO A 82 -14.19 -1.42 -7.66
N GLY A 83 -15.27 -0.76 -7.25
CA GLY A 83 -16.33 -1.36 -6.45
C GLY A 83 -16.09 -1.34 -4.94
N THR A 84 -15.01 -0.74 -4.45
CA THR A 84 -14.85 -0.38 -3.03
C THR A 84 -15.52 0.96 -2.72
N GLY A 85 -15.72 1.27 -1.43
CA GLY A 85 -16.29 2.55 -0.96
C GLY A 85 -17.80 2.72 -1.16
N VAL A 86 -18.46 1.77 -1.84
CA VAL A 86 -19.92 1.79 -2.03
C VAL A 86 -20.65 1.06 -0.90
N ALA A 87 -21.86 1.53 -0.58
CA ALA A 87 -22.73 0.88 0.40
C ALA A 87 -23.15 -0.52 -0.09
N CYS A 88 -23.24 -1.47 0.85
CA CYS A 88 -23.64 -2.84 0.59
C CYS A 88 -24.47 -3.40 1.76
N GLN A 89 -25.08 -4.57 1.54
CA GLN A 89 -25.79 -5.32 2.58
C GLN A 89 -24.98 -6.57 2.93
N THR A 90 -24.63 -6.71 4.21
CA THR A 90 -23.78 -7.82 4.69
C THR A 90 -24.52 -9.14 4.80
N GLY A 91 -25.85 -9.11 4.75
CA GLY A 91 -26.72 -10.25 5.05
C GLY A 91 -26.88 -10.52 6.54
N LYS A 92 -26.26 -9.71 7.41
CA LYS A 92 -26.53 -9.73 8.86
C LYS A 92 -27.84 -8.99 9.16
N VAL A 93 -28.33 -9.18 10.38
CA VAL A 93 -29.54 -8.53 10.90
C VAL A 93 -29.20 -7.29 11.72
N GLY A 94 -30.23 -6.53 12.10
CA GLY A 94 -30.09 -5.40 13.00
C GLY A 94 -29.16 -4.30 12.45
N VAL A 95 -28.42 -3.68 13.37
CA VAL A 95 -27.48 -2.59 13.04
C VAL A 95 -26.27 -3.05 12.22
N CYS A 96 -26.01 -4.37 12.16
CA CYS A 96 -24.92 -4.95 11.39
C CYS A 96 -25.25 -5.16 9.90
N ALA A 97 -26.51 -5.01 9.49
CA ALA A 97 -26.95 -5.22 8.12
C ALA A 97 -26.25 -4.29 7.09
N PRO A 98 -26.18 -2.95 7.31
CA PRO A 98 -25.48 -2.06 6.39
C PRO A 98 -23.95 -2.19 6.50
N GLY A 99 -23.30 -2.20 5.35
CA GLY A 99 -21.85 -2.23 5.23
C GLY A 99 -21.32 -1.37 4.10
N VAL A 100 -20.01 -1.42 3.92
CA VAL A 100 -19.29 -0.81 2.80
C VAL A 100 -18.40 -1.87 2.14
N MET A 101 -18.33 -1.84 0.81
CA MET A 101 -17.42 -2.70 0.06
C MET A 101 -15.98 -2.28 0.30
N GLN A 102 -15.14 -3.21 0.75
CA GLN A 102 -13.73 -2.98 1.08
C GLN A 102 -12.87 -4.10 0.49
N CYS A 103 -11.63 -3.77 0.12
CA CYS A 103 -10.64 -4.78 -0.19
C CYS A 103 -10.14 -5.42 1.12
N LEU A 104 -10.40 -6.72 1.30
CA LEU A 104 -9.94 -7.46 2.48
C LEU A 104 -9.48 -8.85 2.06
N GLY A 105 -8.22 -9.18 2.32
CA GLY A 105 -7.66 -10.50 2.03
C GLY A 105 -7.70 -10.88 0.53
N GLY A 106 -7.36 -9.95 -0.36
CA GLY A 106 -7.27 -10.20 -1.81
C GLY A 106 -8.61 -10.42 -2.50
N ARG A 107 -9.69 -9.88 -1.94
CA ARG A 107 -11.01 -9.82 -2.59
C ARG A 107 -11.84 -8.67 -2.05
N VAL A 108 -12.70 -8.12 -2.90
CA VAL A 108 -13.68 -7.10 -2.49
C VAL A 108 -14.80 -7.78 -1.70
N GLN A 109 -15.03 -7.33 -0.47
CA GLN A 109 -16.02 -7.88 0.45
C GLN A 109 -16.88 -6.78 1.06
N CYS A 110 -18.14 -7.10 1.35
CA CYS A 110 -19.00 -6.21 2.13
C CYS A 110 -18.65 -6.32 3.62
N VAL A 111 -18.12 -5.25 4.21
CA VAL A 111 -17.75 -5.19 5.63
C VAL A 111 -18.80 -4.39 6.38
N ALA A 112 -19.31 -4.94 7.49
CA ALA A 112 -20.33 -4.28 8.31
C ALA A 112 -19.81 -2.96 8.89
N ASN A 113 -20.64 -1.92 8.82
CA ASN A 113 -20.32 -0.60 9.38
C ASN A 113 -20.26 -0.65 10.92
N VAL A 114 -21.08 -1.51 11.50
CA VAL A 114 -21.17 -1.75 12.94
C VAL A 114 -20.87 -3.22 13.20
N GLN A 115 -19.98 -3.48 14.16
CA GLN A 115 -19.73 -4.84 14.65
C GLN A 115 -20.73 -5.18 15.76
N PRO A 116 -21.12 -6.47 15.90
CA PRO A 116 -21.93 -6.92 17.02
C PRO A 116 -21.36 -6.43 18.34
N SER A 117 -22.20 -5.83 19.16
CA SER A 117 -21.86 -5.32 20.48
C SER A 117 -22.93 -5.73 21.48
N GLN A 118 -22.72 -5.49 22.76
CA GLN A 118 -23.72 -5.86 23.75
C GLN A 118 -24.95 -4.95 23.66
N GLU A 119 -26.14 -5.54 23.80
CA GLU A 119 -27.41 -4.80 23.89
C GLU A 119 -27.39 -3.69 24.93
N ILE A 120 -27.77 -2.47 24.49
CA ILE A 120 -27.91 -1.29 25.36
C ILE A 120 -29.36 -0.83 25.52
N CYS A 121 -30.33 -1.67 25.13
CA CYS A 121 -31.76 -1.44 25.32
C CYS A 121 -32.26 -0.18 24.58
N ASN A 122 -31.81 0.01 23.34
CA ASN A 122 -32.09 1.19 22.52
C ASN A 122 -33.19 0.92 21.47
N ASN A 123 -33.92 -0.20 21.56
CA ASN A 123 -34.87 -0.72 20.55
C ASN A 123 -34.22 -1.08 19.20
N LEU A 124 -32.91 -1.30 19.18
CA LEU A 124 -32.17 -1.87 18.05
C LEU A 124 -31.64 -3.25 18.47
N ASP A 125 -31.25 -4.06 17.48
CA ASP A 125 -30.53 -5.32 17.68
C ASP A 125 -29.03 -5.01 17.51
N ASP A 126 -28.37 -4.67 18.62
CA ASP A 126 -26.98 -4.22 18.69
C ASP A 126 -26.00 -5.40 18.65
N ASP A 127 -26.42 -6.57 19.11
CA ASP A 127 -25.64 -7.82 19.10
C ASP A 127 -25.86 -8.67 17.85
N CYS A 128 -26.80 -8.24 17.00
CA CYS A 128 -27.10 -8.78 15.69
C CYS A 128 -27.49 -10.26 15.73
N ASN A 129 -28.24 -10.67 16.77
CA ASN A 129 -28.70 -12.04 16.99
C ASN A 129 -30.15 -12.29 16.50
N ASN A 130 -30.78 -11.30 15.88
CA ASN A 130 -32.16 -11.31 15.37
C ASN A 130 -33.25 -11.19 16.44
N VAL A 131 -32.89 -10.72 17.64
CA VAL A 131 -33.83 -10.42 18.71
C VAL A 131 -33.48 -9.04 19.29
N VAL A 132 -34.43 -8.12 19.23
CA VAL A 132 -34.26 -6.77 19.79
C VAL A 132 -34.27 -6.85 21.31
N ASP A 133 -33.27 -6.24 21.96
CA ASP A 133 -33.17 -6.04 23.41
C ASP A 133 -33.25 -7.34 24.27
N ASP A 134 -32.69 -8.47 23.81
CA ASP A 134 -32.83 -9.79 24.47
C ASP A 134 -31.82 -10.10 25.58
N ARG A 135 -30.71 -9.34 25.64
CA ARG A 135 -29.63 -9.47 26.64
C ARG A 135 -29.21 -8.11 27.21
N CYS A 136 -30.18 -7.26 27.45
CA CYS A 136 -30.01 -5.98 28.11
C CYS A 136 -29.16 -6.08 29.38
N LEU A 137 -27.98 -5.45 29.38
CA LEU A 137 -27.21 -5.33 30.62
C LEU A 137 -27.92 -4.37 31.56
N THR A 138 -28.02 -4.77 32.82
CA THR A 138 -28.28 -3.80 33.89
C THR A 138 -27.11 -2.84 34.01
N ALA A 139 -27.34 -1.65 34.58
CA ALA A 139 -26.27 -0.68 34.85
C ALA A 139 -25.11 -1.30 35.66
N ASP A 140 -25.42 -2.24 36.55
CA ASP A 140 -24.43 -2.97 37.35
C ASP A 140 -23.61 -3.98 36.54
N GLU A 141 -24.17 -4.58 35.48
CA GLU A 141 -23.45 -5.50 34.60
C GLU A 141 -22.60 -4.74 33.57
N ALA A 142 -23.10 -3.61 33.05
CA ALA A 142 -22.32 -2.70 32.19
C ALA A 142 -21.10 -2.10 32.90
N ALA A 143 -21.23 -1.79 34.21
CA ALA A 143 -20.12 -1.31 35.03
C ALA A 143 -18.98 -2.34 35.18
N LYS A 144 -19.27 -3.65 35.09
CA LYS A 144 -18.26 -4.71 35.20
C LYS A 144 -17.44 -4.90 33.92
N LEU A 145 -17.97 -4.52 32.75
CA LEU A 145 -17.28 -4.65 31.46
C LEU A 145 -16.32 -3.50 31.17
N LYS A 146 -16.53 -2.31 31.74
CA LYS A 146 -15.64 -1.14 31.57
C LYS A 146 -14.33 -1.22 32.37
N ASN A 147 -14.19 -2.23 33.24
CA ASN A 147 -13.04 -2.41 34.15
C ASN A 147 -12.09 -3.54 33.72
N LYS A 148 -12.08 -3.89 32.44
CA LYS A 148 -11.20 -4.93 31.87
C LYS A 148 -10.51 -4.40 30.62
#